data_AF-A0A0R1M7K7-F1
#
_entry.id   AF-A0A0R1M7K7-F1
#
_cell.length_a   1.000
_cell.length_b   1.000
_cell.length_c   1.000
_cell.angle_alpha   90.00
_cell.angle_beta   90.00
_cell.angle_gamma   90.00
#
_symmetry.space_group_name_H-M   'P 1'
#
loop_
_entity.id
_entity.type
_entity.pdbx_description
1 polymer ?
#
loop_
_entity_poly.entity_id
_entity_poly.type
_entity_poly.pdbx_seq_one_letter_code
_entity_poly.pdbx_strand_id
1 'polypeptide(L)'
;MEKAQKHFIYSLDKRIEQALNAQEKELHSSETLNDDLAMFKVIEHLRKYISENRFIQLRLYKMYQKNKEALNTINERNNFY
;
A
#
# COMPACT_ATOMS: atom_id res chain seq x y z
N MET A 1 -6.84 16.71 7.08
CA MET A 1 -7.23 15.35 6.67
C MET A 1 -8.24 14.83 7.66
N GLU A 2 -9.36 14.32 7.16
CA GLU A 2 -10.41 13.70 7.98
C GLU A 2 -9.89 12.43 8.69
N LYS A 3 -10.59 11.99 9.76
CA LYS A 3 -10.19 10.84 10.58
C LYS A 3 -10.01 9.56 9.74
N ALA A 4 -10.92 9.29 8.81
CA ALA A 4 -10.86 8.12 7.93
C ALA A 4 -9.65 8.16 7.00
N GLN A 5 -9.32 9.33 6.45
CA GLN A 5 -8.16 9.50 5.60
C GLN A 5 -6.85 9.30 6.37
N LYS A 6 -6.74 9.84 7.59
CA LYS A 6 -5.57 9.62 8.46
C LYS A 6 -5.39 8.13 8.78
N HIS A 7 -6.48 7.44 9.11
CA HIS A 7 -6.45 6.01 9.36
C HIS A 7 -6.00 5.22 8.13
N PHE A 8 -6.51 5.54 6.94
CA PHE A 8 -6.09 4.90 5.69
C PHE A 8 -4.58 5.04 5.45
N ILE A 9 -4.04 6.26 5.55
CA ILE A 9 -2.60 6.50 5.33
C ILE A 9 -1.75 5.75 6.35
N TYR A 10 -2.17 5.73 7.62
CA TYR A 10 -1.51 4.93 8.65
C TYR A 10 -1.53 3.43 8.34
N SER A 11 -2.69 2.89 7.95
CA SER A 11 -2.81 1.48 7.57
C SER A 11 -1.98 1.13 6.33
N LEU A 12 -1.89 2.05 5.36
CA LEU A 12 -1.06 1.89 4.16
C LEU A 12 0.42 1.85 4.54
N ASP A 13 0.89 2.77 5.38
CA ASP A 13 2.27 2.79 5.86
C ASP A 13 2.64 1.48 6.55
N LYS A 14 1.76 0.96 7.41
CA LYS A 14 1.97 -0.33 8.09
C LYS A 14 2.10 -1.52 7.13
N ARG A 15 1.34 -1.52 6.02
CA ARG A 15 1.45 -2.58 5.00
C ARG A 15 2.74 -2.45 4.18
N ILE A 16 3.17 -1.24 3.88
CA ILE A 16 4.45 -1.01 3.20
C ILE A 16 5.62 -1.42 4.10
N GLU A 17 5.54 -1.11 5.40
CA GLU A 17 6.51 -1.57 6.40
C GLU A 17 6.57 -3.11 6.47
N GLN A 18 5.44 -3.80 6.44
CA GLN A 18 5.40 -5.26 6.37
C GLN A 18 6.06 -5.80 5.09
N ALA A 19 5.85 -5.16 3.94
CA ALA A 19 6.47 -5.55 2.68
C ALA A 19 7.99 -5.34 2.71
N LEU A 20 8.47 -4.24 3.29
CA LEU A 20 9.90 -4.00 3.52
C LEU A 20 10.51 -5.07 4.41
N ASN A 21 9.86 -5.40 5.53
CA ASN A 21 10.36 -6.43 6.45
C ASN A 21 10.36 -7.84 5.81
N ALA A 22 9.47 -8.11 4.85
CA ALA A 22 9.49 -9.36 4.09
C ALA A 22 10.67 -9.40 3.12
N GLN A 23 10.89 -8.32 2.36
CA GLN A 23 11.99 -8.19 1.42
C GLN A 23 13.36 -8.16 2.12
N GLU A 24 13.48 -7.52 3.29
CA GLU A 24 14.71 -7.51 4.08
C GLU A 24 15.13 -8.93 4.51
N LYS A 25 14.17 -9.82 4.80
CA LYS A 25 14.48 -11.21 5.12
C LYS A 25 15.00 -11.98 3.90
N GLU A 26 14.49 -11.67 2.72
CA GLU A 26 14.94 -12.27 1.45
C GLU A 26 16.37 -11.80 1.11
N LEU A 27 16.70 -10.53 1.39
CA LEU A 27 18.05 -9.95 1.21
C LEU A 27 19.16 -10.58 2.07
N HIS A 28 18.80 -11.27 3.14
CA HIS A 28 19.74 -11.98 4.00
C HIS A 28 19.89 -13.46 3.63
N SER A 29 19.24 -13.90 2.55
CA SER A 29 19.41 -15.26 2.02
C SER A 29 20.70 -15.39 1.21
N SER A 30 21.28 -16.59 1.15
CA SER A 30 22.51 -16.85 0.38
C SER A 30 22.32 -16.75 -1.14
N GLU A 31 21.08 -16.63 -1.61
CA GLU A 31 20.70 -16.55 -3.03
C GLU A 31 20.29 -15.12 -3.44
N THR A 32 20.49 -14.13 -2.57
CA THR A 32 20.07 -12.74 -2.81
C THR A 32 20.59 -12.22 -4.15
N LEU A 33 19.66 -11.84 -5.03
CA LEU A 33 19.96 -11.26 -6.33
C LEU A 33 19.95 -9.74 -6.25
N ASN A 34 20.62 -9.08 -7.21
CA ASN A 34 20.56 -7.62 -7.36
C ASN A 34 19.11 -7.11 -7.52
N ASP A 35 18.21 -7.96 -8.02
CA ASP A 35 16.80 -7.66 -8.20
C ASP A 35 16.04 -7.52 -6.88
N ASP A 36 16.39 -8.30 -5.85
CA ASP A 36 15.78 -8.22 -4.52
C ASP A 36 16.17 -6.90 -3.84
N LEU A 37 17.42 -6.47 -4.02
CA LEU A 37 17.90 -5.17 -3.53
C LEU A 37 17.21 -4.02 -4.26
N ALA A 38 17.04 -4.14 -5.58
CA ALA A 38 16.29 -3.15 -6.36
C ALA A 38 14.84 -3.07 -5.90
N MET A 39 14.17 -4.20 -5.66
CA MET A 39 12.80 -4.26 -5.15
C MET A 39 12.68 -3.59 -3.78
N PHE A 40 13.57 -3.91 -2.85
CA PHE A 40 13.61 -3.28 -1.53
C PHE A 40 13.73 -1.74 -1.64
N LYS A 41 14.64 -1.25 -2.48
CA LYS A 41 14.84 0.19 -2.70
C LYS A 41 13.62 0.87 -3.34
N VAL A 42 12.92 0.19 -4.25
CA VAL A 42 11.68 0.70 -4.85
C VAL A 42 10.60 0.86 -3.77
N ILE A 43 10.43 -0.12 -2.88
CA ILE A 43 9.44 -0.06 -1.81
C ILE A 43 9.79 1.05 -0.80
N GLU A 44 11.08 1.19 -0.46
CA GLU A 44 11.58 2.24 0.43
C GLU A 44 11.27 3.63 -0.14
N HIS A 45 11.58 3.86 -1.41
CA HIS A 45 11.29 5.12 -2.09
C HIS A 45 9.79 5.38 -2.20
N LEU A 46 8.98 4.35 -2.49
CA LEU A 46 7.53 4.47 -2.54
C LEU A 46 6.96 4.93 -1.20
N ARG A 47 7.42 4.33 -0.08
CA ARG A 47 7.03 4.73 1.28
C ARG A 47 7.30 6.21 1.52
N LYS A 48 8.51 6.66 1.17
CA LYS A 48 8.95 8.05 1.31
C LYS A 48 8.13 9.00 0.46
N TYR A 49 7.91 8.69 -0.81
CA TYR A 49 7.10 9.53 -1.70
C TYR A 49 5.67 9.69 -1.19
N ILE A 50 5.08 8.63 -0.65
CA ILE A 50 3.74 8.68 -0.08
C ILE A 50 3.74 9.54 1.19
N SER A 51 4.72 9.41 2.09
CA SER A 51 4.74 10.16 3.35
C SER A 51 4.99 11.66 3.15
N GLU A 52 5.83 12.03 2.18
CA GLU A 52 6.22 13.42 1.92
C GLU A 52 5.22 14.17 1.03
N ASN A 53 4.41 13.47 0.23
CA ASN A 53 3.55 14.10 -0.76
C ASN A 53 2.05 13.97 -0.45
N ARG A 54 1.47 15.06 0.07
CA ARG A 54 0.05 15.16 0.40
C ARG A 54 -0.88 14.92 -0.80
N PHE A 55 -0.49 15.32 -2.01
CA PHE A 55 -1.29 15.09 -3.21
C PHE A 55 -1.38 13.58 -3.53
N ILE A 56 -0.26 12.85 -3.41
CA ILE A 56 -0.23 11.40 -3.58
C ILE A 56 -1.13 10.73 -2.53
N GLN A 57 -1.02 11.11 -1.25
CA GLN A 57 -1.87 10.59 -0.18
C GLN A 57 -3.37 10.78 -0.48
N LEU A 58 -3.76 11.97 -0.94
CA LEU A 58 -5.14 12.26 -1.32
C LEU A 58 -5.61 11.43 -2.52
N ARG A 59 -4.77 11.28 -3.55
CA ARG A 59 -5.09 10.47 -4.74
C ARG A 59 -5.26 8.99 -4.39
N LEU A 60 -4.37 8.44 -3.58
CA LEU A 60 -4.45 7.05 -3.11
C LEU A 60 -5.72 6.81 -2.29
N TYR A 61 -6.06 7.73 -1.38
CA TYR A 61 -7.28 7.61 -0.59
C TYR A 61 -8.54 7.65 -1.48
N LYS A 62 -8.58 8.57 -2.46
CA LYS A 62 -9.70 8.67 -3.39
C LYS A 62 -9.86 7.39 -4.22
N MET A 63 -8.76 6.75 -4.62
CA MET A 63 -8.82 5.47 -5.33
C MET A 63 -9.32 4.33 -4.45
N TYR A 64 -8.85 4.27 -3.20
CA TYR A 64 -9.36 3.31 -2.22
C TYR A 64 -10.88 3.43 -2.02
N GLN A 65 -11.40 4.66 -1.89
CA GLN A 65 -12.85 4.88 -1.74
C GLN A 65 -13.63 4.35 -2.95
N LYS A 66 -13.21 4.70 -4.17
CA LYS A 66 -13.86 4.21 -5.39
C LYS A 66 -13.86 2.68 -5.50
N ASN A 67 -12.74 2.05 -5.16
CA ASN A 67 -12.64 0.59 -5.21
C ASN A 67 -13.52 -0.08 -4.15
N LYS A 68 -13.63 0.51 -2.95
CA LYS A 68 -14.51 0.03 -1.89
C LYS A 68 -15.98 0.13 -2.30
N GLU A 69 -16.38 1.24 -2.92
CA GLU A 69 -17.73 1.43 -3.47
C GLU A 69 -18.04 0.38 -4.54
N ALA A 70 -17.12 0.17 -5.50
CA ALA A 70 -17.27 -0.83 -6.54
C ALA A 70 -17.45 -2.25 -5.97
N LEU A 71 -16.64 -2.62 -4.98
CA LEU A 71 -16.76 -3.92 -4.30
C LEU A 71 -18.10 -4.08 -3.57
N ASN A 72 -18.57 -3.03 -2.90
CA ASN A 72 -19.87 -3.06 -2.23
C ASN A 72 -21.00 -3.26 -3.24
N THR A 73 -20.97 -2.56 -4.39
CA THR A 73 -21.96 -2.74 -5.46
C THR A 73 -21.95 -4.16 -6.03
N ILE A 74 -20.78 -4.79 -6.17
CA ILE A 74 -20.67 -6.18 -6.62
C ILE A 74 -21.28 -7.14 -5.57
N ASN A 75 -20.95 -6.95 -4.29
CA ASN A 75 -21.45 -7.80 -3.22
C ASN A 75 -22.96 -7.68 -3.02
N GLU A 76 -23.50 -6.47 -3.14
CA GLU A 76 -24.95 -6.23 -3.13
C GLU A 76 -25.62 -7.01 -4.25
N ARG A 77 -25.12 -6.93 -5.49
CA ARG A 77 -25.65 -7.69 -6.63
C ARG A 77 -25.61 -9.21 -6.42
N ASN A 78 -24.54 -9.73 -5.83
CA ASN A 78 -24.38 -11.17 -5.60
C ASN A 78 -25.26 -11.71 -4.47
N ASN A 79 -25.69 -10.88 -3.51
CA ASN A 79 -26.60 -11.28 -2.43
C ASN A 79 -28.08 -11.28 -2.84
N PHE A 80 -28.40 -10.81 -4.05
CA PHE A 80 -29.76 -10.82 -4.62
C PHE A 80 -30.04 -12.03 -5.54
N TYR A 81 -29.05 -12.91 -5.75
CA TYR A 81 -29.17 -14.19 -6.48
C TYR A 81 -28.93 -15.37 -5.56
#